data_AF-A0A8J6NY82-F1
#
_entry.id   AF-A0A8J6NY82-F1
#
_cell.length_a   1.000
_cell.length_b   1.000
_cell.length_c   1.000
_cell.angle_alpha   90.00
_cell.angle_beta   90.00
_cell.angle_gamma   90.00
#
_symmetry.space_group_name_H-M   'P 1'
#
loop_
_entity.id
_entity.type
_entity.pdbx_description
1 polymer ?
#
loop_
_entity_poly.entity_id
_entity_poly.type
_entity_poly.pdbx_seq_one_letter_code
_entity_poly.pdbx_strand_id
1 'polypeptide(L)'
;MNTIKNIHLGYRQLKFDFDQSEAHDAGKLLTHIDVRIADNDCVRFDEVVTHFSEQPHNWTQNYVRMLMLDLFRDAKIQFQVDGENILPKNARQHLSESTQWKHIEIIKPEVIGQTDLVKAQQLANRLFGPIDFQGQNSLCRSIRKHLRIWKIDLETYRKFADTGNYPGQHNIDTLLLLIEKHLSRHDPAEFIKDFFEQEDSLLEASVQFAKLSHFYKNQMYIWSSLIEAVEMFEPDQETLKKDSDAKNALQRLYEIMISPEPYDAIDEISGLIASVKAVHDVIVEHKTDAARRAAIDELEKKIKQMTLVLDRKNASSDLRNKALLPLQTLRRNIQKASNISFIHQYSQNAVNEFELALDLLDA
;
A
#
# COMPACT_ATOMS: atom_id res chain seq x y z
N MET A 1 29.17 -49.08 -28.45
CA MET A 1 29.17 -47.70 -27.91
C MET A 1 27.79 -47.11 -28.13
N ASN A 2 27.23 -46.55 -27.06
CA ASN A 2 25.84 -46.11 -26.89
C ASN A 2 25.37 -45.02 -27.87
N THR A 3 24.15 -45.19 -28.36
CA THR A 3 22.96 -44.32 -28.17
C THR A 3 23.20 -42.83 -27.89
N ILE A 4 22.63 -41.95 -28.73
CA ILE A 4 21.40 -41.16 -28.43
C ILE A 4 21.10 -40.27 -29.67
N LYS A 5 20.02 -40.61 -30.38
CA LYS A 5 19.16 -39.64 -31.06
C LYS A 5 18.19 -39.11 -30.00
N ASN A 6 18.08 -37.80 -29.84
CA ASN A 6 16.96 -37.11 -29.16
C ASN A 6 16.89 -35.72 -29.80
N ILE A 7 16.04 -35.47 -30.82
CA ILE A 7 14.62 -35.09 -30.72
C ILE A 7 14.37 -34.09 -29.59
N HIS A 8 14.44 -32.80 -29.93
CA HIS A 8 13.83 -31.74 -29.11
C HIS A 8 13.46 -30.50 -29.95
N LEU A 9 12.74 -30.69 -31.06
CA LEU A 9 12.19 -29.60 -31.88
C LEU A 9 10.66 -29.65 -32.08
N GLY A 10 9.99 -30.76 -31.72
CA GLY A 10 8.56 -30.95 -32.03
C GLY A 10 7.59 -29.98 -31.32
N TYR A 11 7.70 -29.80 -30.01
CA TYR A 11 6.66 -29.06 -29.26
C TYR A 11 6.63 -27.55 -29.53
N ARG A 12 7.79 -26.91 -29.76
CA ARG A 12 7.85 -25.47 -30.06
C ARG A 12 7.39 -25.17 -31.50
N GLN A 13 7.76 -26.02 -32.46
CA GLN A 13 7.27 -25.89 -33.85
C GLN A 13 5.79 -26.21 -33.95
N LEU A 14 5.31 -27.31 -33.34
CA LEU A 14 3.89 -27.65 -33.35
C LEU A 14 3.01 -26.59 -32.70
N LYS A 15 3.46 -25.99 -31.58
CA LYS A 15 2.72 -24.90 -30.94
C LYS A 15 2.72 -23.64 -31.80
N PHE A 16 3.84 -23.32 -32.43
CA PHE A 16 3.96 -22.16 -33.32
C PHE A 16 3.13 -22.32 -34.60
N ASP A 17 3.14 -23.51 -35.21
CA ASP A 17 2.33 -23.83 -36.40
C ASP A 17 0.83 -23.83 -36.07
N PHE A 18 0.47 -24.30 -34.86
CA PHE A 18 -0.90 -24.24 -34.35
C PHE A 18 -1.36 -22.80 -34.10
N ASP A 19 -0.56 -22.00 -33.38
CA ASP A 19 -0.85 -20.59 -33.11
C ASP A 19 -0.96 -19.76 -34.42
N GLN A 20 -0.16 -20.08 -35.44
CA GLN A 20 -0.27 -19.47 -36.77
C GLN A 20 -1.54 -19.91 -37.54
N SER A 21 -1.93 -21.18 -37.43
CA SER A 21 -3.16 -21.69 -38.04
C SER A 21 -4.40 -21.06 -37.42
N GLU A 22 -4.44 -20.93 -36.08
CA GLU A 22 -5.57 -20.29 -35.38
C GLU A 22 -5.69 -18.81 -35.75
N ALA A 23 -4.57 -18.07 -35.82
CA ALA A 23 -4.56 -16.67 -36.24
C ALA A 23 -5.06 -16.49 -37.69
N HIS A 24 -4.66 -17.40 -38.59
CA HIS A 24 -5.12 -17.42 -39.98
C HIS A 24 -6.63 -17.69 -40.08
N ASP A 25 -7.12 -18.68 -39.35
CA ASP A 25 -8.53 -19.06 -39.35
C ASP A 25 -9.41 -17.99 -38.68
N ALA A 26 -8.95 -17.37 -37.59
CA ALA A 26 -9.60 -16.20 -37.00
C ALA A 26 -9.71 -15.04 -38.01
N GLY A 27 -8.67 -14.84 -38.83
CA GLY A 27 -8.67 -13.84 -39.90
C GLY A 27 -9.71 -14.11 -40.99
N LYS A 28 -9.88 -15.38 -41.41
CA LYS A 28 -10.95 -15.77 -42.34
C LYS A 28 -12.34 -15.53 -41.76
N LEU A 29 -12.53 -15.92 -40.50
CA LEU A 29 -13.80 -15.77 -39.79
C LEU A 29 -14.19 -14.30 -39.66
N LEU A 30 -13.22 -13.45 -39.29
CA LEU A 30 -13.41 -12.00 -39.26
C LEU A 30 -13.75 -11.45 -40.64
N THR A 31 -13.02 -11.83 -41.70
CA THR A 31 -13.28 -11.36 -43.06
C THR A 31 -14.70 -11.70 -43.52
N HIS A 32 -15.18 -12.91 -43.21
CA HIS A 32 -16.55 -13.32 -43.50
C HIS A 32 -17.58 -12.47 -42.75
N ILE A 33 -17.37 -12.25 -41.45
CA ILE A 33 -18.23 -11.37 -40.64
C ILE A 33 -18.28 -9.97 -41.24
N ASP A 34 -17.14 -9.42 -41.64
CA ASP A 34 -17.03 -8.05 -42.17
C ASP A 34 -17.85 -7.86 -43.45
N VAL A 35 -17.75 -8.82 -44.37
CA VAL A 35 -18.54 -8.82 -45.61
C VAL A 35 -20.04 -8.91 -45.30
N ARG A 36 -20.42 -9.82 -44.40
CA ARG A 36 -21.83 -10.05 -44.08
C ARG A 36 -22.47 -8.88 -43.33
N ILE A 37 -21.73 -8.21 -42.44
CA ILE A 37 -22.18 -6.98 -41.78
C ILE A 37 -22.35 -5.85 -42.81
N ALA A 38 -21.44 -5.73 -43.79
CA ALA A 38 -21.56 -4.71 -44.84
C ALA A 38 -22.81 -4.92 -45.72
N ASP A 39 -23.26 -6.16 -45.88
CA ASP A 39 -24.43 -6.51 -46.67
C ASP A 39 -25.76 -6.38 -45.90
N ASN A 40 -25.79 -6.68 -44.59
CA ASN A 40 -27.01 -6.90 -43.81
C ASN A 40 -27.08 -6.16 -42.44
N ASP A 41 -26.17 -5.24 -42.15
CA ASP A 41 -25.99 -4.48 -40.90
C ASP A 41 -25.71 -5.31 -39.62
N CYS A 42 -26.12 -6.58 -39.55
CA CYS A 42 -25.84 -7.51 -38.45
C CYS A 42 -25.69 -8.95 -38.94
N VAL A 43 -24.95 -9.77 -38.19
CA VAL A 43 -24.76 -11.21 -38.48
C VAL A 43 -25.01 -12.01 -37.23
N ARG A 44 -25.79 -13.08 -37.31
CA ARG A 44 -26.03 -13.92 -36.13
C ARG A 44 -24.92 -14.94 -35.91
N PHE A 45 -24.69 -15.28 -34.64
CA PHE A 45 -23.65 -16.23 -34.25
C PHE A 45 -23.86 -17.62 -34.87
N ASP A 46 -25.10 -18.11 -34.89
CA ASP A 46 -25.44 -19.40 -35.47
C ASP A 46 -25.19 -19.46 -36.99
N GLU A 47 -25.41 -18.37 -37.71
CA GLU A 47 -25.11 -18.27 -39.15
C GLU A 47 -23.62 -18.47 -39.44
N VAL A 48 -22.75 -17.80 -38.67
CA VAL A 48 -21.29 -17.94 -38.80
C VAL A 48 -20.88 -19.37 -38.46
N VAL A 49 -21.40 -19.94 -37.37
CA VAL A 49 -21.10 -21.33 -36.99
C VAL A 49 -21.51 -22.31 -38.08
N THR A 50 -22.70 -22.13 -38.66
CA THR A 50 -23.23 -23.02 -39.71
C THR A 50 -22.36 -22.94 -40.96
N HIS A 51 -22.05 -21.73 -41.43
CA HIS A 51 -21.23 -21.51 -42.63
C HIS A 51 -19.84 -22.15 -42.54
N PHE A 52 -19.15 -22.01 -41.41
CA PHE A 52 -17.80 -22.58 -41.24
C PHE A 52 -17.83 -24.07 -40.91
N SER A 53 -18.86 -24.57 -40.22
CA SER A 53 -18.96 -26.00 -39.88
C SER A 53 -19.29 -26.89 -41.08
N GLU A 54 -19.76 -26.31 -42.19
CA GLU A 54 -19.98 -27.00 -43.47
C GLU A 54 -18.68 -27.24 -44.27
N GLN A 55 -17.56 -26.60 -43.90
CA GLN A 55 -16.29 -26.72 -44.60
C GLN A 55 -15.53 -28.00 -44.24
N PRO A 56 -14.82 -28.65 -45.18
CA PRO A 56 -14.02 -29.85 -44.89
C PRO A 56 -12.80 -29.53 -44.01
N HIS A 57 -12.50 -30.45 -43.07
CA HIS A 57 -11.39 -30.46 -42.10
C HIS A 57 -11.38 -29.34 -41.03
N ASN A 58 -11.26 -29.75 -39.76
CA ASN A 58 -10.97 -28.97 -38.53
C ASN A 58 -11.93 -27.85 -38.08
N TRP A 59 -12.96 -27.48 -38.84
CA TRP A 59 -13.96 -26.48 -38.41
C TRP A 59 -15.10 -27.07 -37.56
N THR A 60 -14.79 -27.51 -36.34
CA THR A 60 -15.87 -27.90 -35.40
C THR A 60 -16.60 -26.67 -34.86
N GLN A 61 -17.88 -26.81 -34.51
CA GLN A 61 -18.65 -25.73 -33.86
C GLN A 61 -17.93 -25.14 -32.63
N ASN A 62 -17.27 -25.99 -31.85
CA ASN A 62 -16.50 -25.55 -30.69
C ASN A 62 -15.26 -24.73 -31.08
N TYR A 63 -14.57 -25.09 -32.18
CA TYR A 63 -13.44 -24.34 -32.69
C TYR A 63 -13.86 -22.97 -33.21
N VAL A 64 -14.94 -22.89 -34.00
CA VAL A 64 -15.52 -21.60 -34.44
C VAL A 64 -15.88 -20.73 -33.23
N ARG A 65 -16.52 -21.30 -32.21
CA ARG A 65 -16.85 -20.59 -30.97
C ARG A 65 -15.62 -20.05 -30.26
N MET A 66 -14.55 -20.83 -30.18
CA MET A 66 -13.28 -20.39 -29.57
C MET A 66 -12.67 -19.22 -30.35
N LEU A 67 -12.62 -19.30 -31.68
CA LEU A 67 -12.12 -18.21 -32.52
C LEU A 67 -12.98 -16.94 -32.39
N MET A 68 -14.32 -17.08 -32.31
CA MET A 68 -15.21 -15.95 -32.06
C MET A 68 -15.02 -15.33 -30.67
N LEU A 69 -14.84 -16.14 -29.62
CA LEU A 69 -14.49 -15.65 -28.28
C LEU A 69 -13.15 -14.89 -28.30
N ASP A 70 -12.21 -15.33 -29.12
CA ASP A 70 -10.90 -14.70 -29.26
C ASP A 70 -10.98 -13.37 -30.01
N LEU A 71 -11.72 -13.30 -31.12
CA LEU A 71 -12.02 -12.05 -31.81
C LEU A 71 -12.75 -11.05 -30.89
N PHE A 72 -13.69 -11.54 -30.09
CA PHE A 72 -14.42 -10.72 -29.12
C PHE A 72 -13.52 -10.23 -27.98
N ARG A 73 -12.64 -11.09 -27.44
CA ARG A 73 -11.62 -10.73 -26.44
C ARG A 73 -10.65 -9.67 -26.98
N ASP A 74 -10.30 -9.77 -28.25
CA ASP A 74 -9.45 -8.80 -28.94
C ASP A 74 -10.23 -7.58 -29.44
N ALA A 75 -11.52 -7.46 -29.09
CA ALA A 75 -12.43 -6.38 -29.46
C ALA A 75 -12.42 -6.08 -30.97
N LYS A 76 -12.37 -7.15 -31.78
CA LYS A 76 -12.53 -7.13 -33.24
C LYS A 76 -14.00 -7.25 -33.66
N ILE A 77 -14.81 -7.82 -32.77
CA ILE A 77 -16.28 -7.97 -32.85
C ILE A 77 -16.90 -7.69 -31.48
N GLN A 78 -18.19 -7.41 -31.44
CA GLN A 78 -19.01 -7.37 -30.24
C GLN A 78 -20.18 -8.35 -30.38
N PHE A 79 -20.67 -8.85 -29.24
CA PHE A 79 -21.88 -9.65 -29.18
C PHE A 79 -23.00 -8.86 -28.54
N GLN A 80 -24.20 -8.97 -29.09
CA GLN A 80 -25.40 -8.30 -28.60
C GLN A 80 -26.54 -9.32 -28.47
N VAL A 81 -27.36 -9.19 -27.43
CA VAL A 81 -28.60 -9.95 -27.26
C VAL A 81 -29.70 -8.95 -26.94
N ASP A 82 -30.81 -9.00 -27.68
CA ASP A 82 -31.95 -8.10 -27.51
C ASP A 82 -31.58 -6.60 -27.48
N GLY A 83 -30.56 -6.21 -28.26
CA GLY A 83 -30.07 -4.84 -28.29
C GLY A 83 -29.08 -4.46 -27.17
N GLU A 84 -28.68 -5.39 -26.29
CA GLU A 84 -27.70 -5.13 -25.23
C GLU A 84 -26.37 -5.86 -25.45
N ASN A 85 -25.26 -5.15 -25.27
CA ASN A 85 -23.92 -5.72 -25.43
C ASN A 85 -23.58 -6.74 -24.34
N ILE A 86 -23.15 -7.93 -24.74
CA ILE A 86 -22.66 -8.96 -23.82
C ILE A 86 -21.31 -8.50 -23.24
N LEU A 87 -21.19 -8.51 -21.92
CA LEU A 87 -19.93 -8.18 -21.25
C LEU A 87 -18.89 -9.31 -21.37
N PRO A 88 -17.57 -8.99 -21.41
CA PRO A 88 -16.49 -10.00 -21.46
C PRO A 88 -16.58 -11.12 -20.43
N LYS A 89 -16.99 -10.79 -19.20
CA LYS A 89 -17.18 -11.75 -18.10
C LYS A 89 -18.32 -12.76 -18.37
N ASN A 90 -19.32 -12.38 -19.15
CA ASN A 90 -20.52 -13.18 -19.40
C ASN A 90 -20.45 -13.95 -20.73
N ALA A 91 -19.56 -13.55 -21.65
CA ALA A 91 -19.50 -14.11 -23.00
C ALA A 91 -19.42 -15.64 -23.04
N ARG A 92 -18.60 -16.27 -22.17
CA ARG A 92 -18.51 -17.74 -22.13
C ARG A 92 -19.83 -18.43 -21.78
N GLN A 93 -20.62 -17.81 -20.90
CA GLN A 93 -21.93 -18.34 -20.49
C GLN A 93 -22.95 -18.18 -21.62
N HIS A 94 -23.00 -17.02 -22.29
CA HIS A 94 -23.92 -16.83 -23.41
C HIS A 94 -23.61 -17.74 -24.60
N LEU A 95 -22.33 -18.01 -24.85
CA LEU A 95 -21.89 -18.82 -25.98
C LEU A 95 -21.86 -20.34 -25.66
N SER A 96 -22.25 -20.78 -24.46
CA SER A 96 -22.17 -22.20 -24.08
C SER A 96 -23.25 -23.07 -24.71
N GLU A 97 -24.46 -22.55 -24.86
CA GLU A 97 -25.63 -23.29 -25.34
C GLU A 97 -25.95 -22.95 -26.81
N SER A 98 -25.92 -23.96 -27.69
CA SER A 98 -26.17 -23.76 -29.12
C SER A 98 -27.57 -23.26 -29.47
N THR A 99 -28.55 -23.52 -28.60
CA THR A 99 -29.93 -23.03 -28.74
C THR A 99 -30.04 -21.50 -28.62
N GLN A 100 -29.10 -20.86 -27.93
CA GLN A 100 -29.06 -19.41 -27.70
C GLN A 100 -28.39 -18.66 -28.86
N TRP A 101 -27.59 -19.32 -29.69
CA TRP A 101 -26.75 -18.68 -30.70
C TRP A 101 -27.52 -17.87 -31.75
N LYS A 102 -28.74 -18.28 -32.07
CA LYS A 102 -29.65 -17.54 -32.98
C LYS A 102 -30.12 -16.18 -32.44
N HIS A 103 -29.96 -15.95 -31.14
CA HIS A 103 -30.30 -14.70 -30.46
C HIS A 103 -29.08 -13.80 -30.22
N ILE A 104 -27.87 -14.26 -30.59
CA ILE A 104 -26.64 -13.52 -30.44
C ILE A 104 -26.31 -12.86 -31.77
N GLU A 105 -26.40 -11.53 -31.81
CA GLU A 105 -25.98 -10.72 -32.93
C GLU A 105 -24.51 -10.35 -32.79
N ILE A 106 -23.80 -10.36 -33.91
CA ILE A 106 -22.42 -9.94 -34.03
C ILE A 106 -22.43 -8.59 -34.72
N ILE A 107 -21.87 -7.60 -34.04
CA ILE A 107 -21.75 -6.23 -34.54
C ILE A 107 -20.29 -5.79 -34.58
N LYS A 108 -20.03 -4.74 -35.37
CA LYS A 108 -18.73 -4.10 -35.41
C LYS A 108 -18.56 -3.13 -34.24
N PRO A 109 -17.47 -3.24 -33.46
CA PRO A 109 -17.13 -2.21 -32.49
C PRO A 109 -16.95 -0.88 -33.20
N GLU A 110 -17.32 0.21 -32.53
CA GLU A 110 -17.02 1.54 -33.03
C GLU A 110 -15.50 1.73 -33.15
N VAL A 111 -15.06 2.33 -34.26
CA VAL A 111 -13.66 2.60 -34.55
C VAL A 111 -13.41 4.10 -34.40
N ILE A 112 -12.58 4.46 -33.43
CA ILE A 112 -12.11 5.83 -33.23
C ILE A 112 -11.12 6.17 -34.35
N GLY A 113 -11.29 7.36 -34.95
CA GLY A 113 -10.41 7.85 -36.01
C GLY A 113 -8.95 7.97 -35.57
N GLN A 114 -8.02 7.77 -36.51
CA GLN A 114 -6.58 7.79 -36.22
C GLN A 114 -6.11 9.08 -35.52
N THR A 115 -6.67 10.22 -35.91
CA THR A 115 -6.37 11.53 -35.29
C THR A 115 -6.68 11.54 -33.79
N ASP A 116 -7.81 10.97 -33.39
CA ASP A 116 -8.21 10.93 -31.99
C ASP A 116 -7.46 9.82 -31.24
N LEU A 117 -7.10 8.71 -31.88
CA LEU A 117 -6.17 7.75 -31.27
C LEU A 117 -4.81 8.37 -30.92
N VAL A 118 -4.26 9.21 -31.80
CA VAL A 118 -2.99 9.92 -31.56
C VAL A 118 -3.12 10.92 -30.41
N LYS A 119 -4.21 11.68 -30.35
CA LYS A 119 -4.47 12.57 -29.20
C LYS A 119 -4.58 11.77 -27.89
N ALA A 120 -5.19 10.60 -27.91
CA ALA A 120 -5.37 9.77 -26.71
C ALA A 120 -4.02 9.23 -26.25
N GLN A 121 -3.17 8.84 -27.20
CA GLN A 121 -1.79 8.49 -26.93
C GLN A 121 -1.01 9.67 -26.33
N GLN A 122 -1.19 10.89 -26.83
CA GLN A 122 -0.53 12.08 -26.28
C GLN A 122 -0.94 12.36 -24.83
N LEU A 123 -2.24 12.27 -24.51
CA LEU A 123 -2.72 12.37 -23.14
C LEU A 123 -2.14 11.25 -22.26
N ALA A 124 -2.18 10.00 -22.74
CA ALA A 124 -1.61 8.88 -22.01
C ALA A 124 -0.09 9.02 -21.79
N ASN A 125 0.63 9.60 -22.76
CA ASN A 125 2.06 9.90 -22.62
C ASN A 125 2.34 10.91 -21.52
N ARG A 126 1.48 11.93 -21.38
CA ARG A 126 1.59 12.93 -20.29
C ARG A 126 1.34 12.32 -18.93
N LEU A 127 0.41 11.37 -18.84
CA LEU A 127 0.02 10.73 -17.56
C LEU A 127 0.98 9.62 -17.13
N PHE A 128 1.45 8.79 -18.07
CA PHE A 128 2.10 7.52 -17.76
C PHE A 128 3.51 7.37 -18.36
N GLY A 129 3.97 8.35 -19.14
CA GLY A 129 5.17 8.24 -19.95
C GLY A 129 4.91 7.57 -21.30
N PRO A 130 5.93 7.38 -22.15
CA PRO A 130 5.76 6.93 -23.54
C PRO A 130 5.00 5.60 -23.68
N ILE A 131 3.94 5.61 -24.50
CA ILE A 131 3.12 4.46 -24.84
C ILE A 131 3.15 4.23 -26.34
N ASP A 132 3.55 3.02 -26.76
CA ASP A 132 3.38 2.56 -28.13
C ASP A 132 2.00 1.92 -28.33
N PHE A 133 1.41 2.14 -29.50
CA PHE A 133 0.15 1.49 -29.89
C PHE A 133 0.15 1.07 -31.37
N GLN A 134 -0.48 -0.06 -31.64
CA GLN A 134 -0.73 -0.63 -32.97
C GLN A 134 -2.18 -0.44 -33.44
N GLY A 135 -3.00 0.24 -32.63
CA GLY A 135 -4.43 0.49 -32.85
C GLY A 135 -5.20 0.69 -31.54
N GLN A 136 -6.49 1.02 -31.64
CA GLN A 136 -7.40 1.30 -30.52
C GLN A 136 -7.27 0.30 -29.36
N ASN A 137 -7.35 -1.00 -29.64
CA ASN A 137 -7.36 -2.03 -28.60
C ASN A 137 -6.02 -2.13 -27.85
N SER A 138 -4.91 -1.94 -28.58
CA SER A 138 -3.58 -1.91 -27.95
C SER A 138 -3.40 -0.68 -27.06
N LEU A 139 -3.90 0.48 -27.48
CA LEU A 139 -3.86 1.71 -26.68
C LEU A 139 -4.69 1.56 -25.40
N CYS A 140 -5.93 1.07 -25.51
CA CYS A 140 -6.79 0.81 -24.34
C CYS A 140 -6.15 -0.18 -23.37
N ARG A 141 -5.51 -1.25 -23.89
CA ARG A 141 -4.81 -2.24 -23.06
C ARG A 141 -3.66 -1.61 -22.29
N SER A 142 -2.86 -0.76 -22.93
CA SER A 142 -1.76 -0.02 -22.30
C SER A 142 -2.27 0.94 -21.23
N ILE A 143 -3.26 1.78 -21.53
CA ILE A 143 -3.83 2.73 -20.56
C ILE A 143 -4.41 1.98 -19.35
N ARG A 144 -5.23 0.94 -19.58
CA ARG A 144 -5.82 0.14 -18.49
C ARG A 144 -4.75 -0.54 -17.63
N LYS A 145 -3.61 -0.95 -18.21
CA LYS A 145 -2.49 -1.50 -17.44
C LYS A 145 -1.94 -0.44 -16.47
N HIS A 146 -1.70 0.78 -16.92
CA HIS A 146 -1.19 1.86 -16.07
C HIS A 146 -2.19 2.28 -14.98
N LEU A 147 -3.47 2.44 -15.34
CA LEU A 147 -4.54 2.72 -14.37
C LEU A 147 -4.64 1.63 -13.29
N ARG A 148 -4.46 0.36 -13.65
CA ARG A 148 -4.41 -0.75 -12.67
C ARG A 148 -3.19 -0.68 -11.75
N ILE A 149 -2.04 -0.25 -12.25
CA ILE A 149 -0.85 -0.03 -11.42
C ILE A 149 -1.14 1.07 -10.39
N TRP A 150 -1.71 2.20 -10.83
CA TRP A 150 -2.13 3.26 -9.90
C TRP A 150 -3.13 2.75 -8.87
N LYS A 151 -4.14 1.96 -9.29
CA LYS A 151 -5.10 1.35 -8.38
C LYS A 151 -4.43 0.48 -7.32
N ILE A 152 -3.50 -0.40 -7.70
CA ILE A 152 -2.77 -1.28 -6.76
C ILE A 152 -1.95 -0.46 -5.75
N ASP A 153 -1.23 0.56 -6.23
CA ASP A 153 -0.45 1.45 -5.38
C ASP A 153 -1.37 2.19 -4.39
N LEU A 154 -2.47 2.76 -4.86
CA LEU A 154 -3.46 3.46 -4.03
C LEU A 154 -4.14 2.55 -3.01
N GLU A 155 -4.52 1.33 -3.38
CA GLU A 155 -5.05 0.32 -2.45
C GLU A 155 -4.02 -0.05 -1.37
N THR A 156 -2.73 -0.02 -1.70
CA THR A 156 -1.66 -0.25 -0.73
C THR A 156 -1.54 0.93 0.24
N TYR A 157 -1.56 2.16 -0.29
CA TYR A 157 -1.51 3.40 0.51
C TYR A 157 -2.72 3.53 1.43
N ARG A 158 -3.90 3.16 0.94
CA ARG A 158 -5.17 3.19 1.67
C ARG A 158 -5.11 2.41 2.98
N LYS A 159 -4.45 1.25 3.01
CA LYS A 159 -4.29 0.44 4.23
C LYS A 159 -3.62 1.20 5.38
N PHE A 160 -2.74 2.15 5.06
CA PHE A 160 -2.09 3.03 6.04
C PHE A 160 -2.96 4.25 6.35
N ALA A 161 -3.56 4.87 5.33
CA ALA A 161 -4.44 6.03 5.52
C ALA A 161 -5.65 5.69 6.41
N ASP A 162 -6.23 4.50 6.26
CA ASP A 162 -7.39 4.03 7.01
C ASP A 162 -7.11 3.85 8.51
N THR A 163 -5.84 3.82 8.94
CA THR A 163 -5.52 3.83 10.38
C THR A 163 -5.75 5.20 11.02
N GLY A 164 -5.98 6.25 10.23
CA GLY A 164 -6.13 7.64 10.68
C GLY A 164 -4.82 8.35 11.00
N ASN A 165 -3.68 7.64 10.93
CA ASN A 165 -2.37 8.19 11.31
C ASN A 165 -1.55 8.70 10.12
N TYR A 166 -1.98 8.42 8.88
CA TYR A 166 -1.26 8.78 7.67
C TYR A 166 -2.13 9.68 6.76
N PRO A 167 -1.55 10.72 6.13
CA PRO A 167 -2.29 11.71 5.37
C PRO A 167 -2.77 11.19 4.01
N GLY A 168 -3.75 11.87 3.42
CA GLY A 168 -4.15 11.66 2.02
C GLY A 168 -5.33 10.71 1.79
N GLN A 169 -6.07 10.31 2.84
CA GLN A 169 -7.23 9.40 2.70
C GLN A 169 -8.25 9.91 1.66
N HIS A 170 -8.65 11.18 1.76
CA HIS A 170 -9.60 11.79 0.82
C HIS A 170 -9.12 11.74 -0.64
N ASN A 171 -7.85 12.06 -0.87
CA ASN A 171 -7.26 12.06 -2.21
C ASN A 171 -7.16 10.62 -2.75
N ILE A 172 -6.79 9.65 -1.91
CA ILE A 172 -6.74 8.23 -2.27
C ILE A 172 -8.12 7.73 -2.71
N ASP A 173 -9.16 7.99 -1.91
CA ASP A 173 -10.51 7.54 -2.21
C ASP A 173 -11.06 8.17 -3.50
N THR A 174 -10.81 9.47 -3.69
CA THR A 174 -11.22 10.21 -4.89
C THR A 174 -10.53 9.65 -6.14
N LEU A 175 -9.22 9.39 -6.07
CA LEU A 175 -8.45 8.80 -7.17
C LEU A 175 -8.93 7.38 -7.49
N LEU A 176 -9.16 6.55 -6.48
CA LEU A 176 -9.67 5.19 -6.67
C LEU A 176 -11.02 5.19 -7.38
N LEU A 177 -11.96 6.04 -6.96
CA LEU A 177 -13.27 6.19 -7.60
C LEU A 177 -13.15 6.59 -9.07
N LEU A 178 -12.30 7.58 -9.38
CA LEU A 178 -12.04 8.01 -10.76
C LEU A 178 -11.48 6.86 -11.61
N ILE A 179 -10.47 6.16 -11.11
CA ILE A 179 -9.83 5.04 -11.81
C ILE A 179 -10.82 3.89 -12.03
N GLU A 180 -11.63 3.55 -11.02
CA GLU A 180 -12.63 2.48 -11.12
C GLU A 180 -13.72 2.80 -12.14
N LYS A 181 -14.18 4.05 -12.17
CA LYS A 181 -15.13 4.52 -13.19
C LYS A 181 -14.58 4.30 -14.59
N HIS A 182 -13.33 4.69 -14.87
CA HIS A 182 -12.70 4.45 -16.17
C HIS A 182 -12.50 2.96 -16.48
N LEU A 183 -12.03 2.18 -15.51
CA LEU A 183 -11.78 0.74 -15.70
C LEU A 183 -13.07 -0.08 -15.91
N SER A 184 -14.23 0.46 -15.51
CA SER A 184 -15.54 -0.18 -15.70
C SER A 184 -16.03 -0.16 -17.15
N ARG A 185 -15.52 0.76 -17.98
CA ARG A 185 -15.85 0.83 -19.41
C ARG A 185 -15.12 -0.25 -20.18
N HIS A 186 -15.88 -1.22 -20.69
CA HIS A 186 -15.33 -2.37 -21.40
C HIS A 186 -15.12 -2.10 -22.90
N ASP A 187 -16.04 -1.36 -23.52
CA ASP A 187 -15.94 -0.99 -24.93
C ASP A 187 -14.70 -0.08 -25.16
N PRO A 188 -13.81 -0.40 -26.13
CA PRO A 188 -12.62 0.40 -26.36
C PRO A 188 -12.89 1.81 -26.90
N ALA A 189 -13.95 2.03 -27.68
CA ALA A 189 -14.25 3.37 -28.23
C ALA A 189 -14.83 4.28 -27.14
N GLU A 190 -15.81 3.78 -26.38
CA GLU A 190 -16.37 4.42 -25.20
C GLU A 190 -15.28 4.74 -24.17
N PHE A 191 -14.35 3.80 -23.95
CA PHE A 191 -13.22 4.01 -23.05
C PHE A 191 -12.33 5.18 -23.51
N ILE A 192 -11.99 5.26 -24.81
CA ILE A 192 -11.16 6.36 -25.33
C ILE A 192 -11.90 7.70 -25.27
N LYS A 193 -13.20 7.73 -25.61
CA LYS A 193 -14.03 8.94 -25.52
C LYS A 193 -14.07 9.47 -24.10
N ASP A 194 -14.39 8.61 -23.13
CA ASP A 194 -14.41 8.98 -21.71
C ASP A 194 -13.03 9.41 -21.19
N PHE A 195 -11.95 8.76 -21.65
CA PHE A 195 -10.59 9.15 -21.30
C PHE A 195 -10.27 10.59 -21.73
N PHE A 196 -10.82 11.06 -22.85
CA PHE A 196 -10.71 12.46 -23.26
C PHE A 196 -11.63 13.40 -22.49
N GLU A 197 -12.89 13.01 -22.31
CA GLU A 197 -13.87 13.82 -21.58
C GLU A 197 -13.41 14.10 -20.14
N GLN A 198 -12.52 13.27 -19.59
CA GLN A 198 -11.94 13.43 -18.25
C GLN A 198 -10.47 13.88 -18.27
N GLU A 199 -9.98 14.48 -19.37
CA GLU A 199 -8.57 14.91 -19.50
C GLU A 199 -8.10 15.74 -18.29
N ASP A 200 -8.81 16.83 -17.96
CA ASP A 200 -8.42 17.72 -16.87
C ASP A 200 -8.37 16.97 -15.52
N SER A 201 -9.41 16.18 -15.24
CA SER A 201 -9.49 15.38 -14.01
C SER A 201 -8.37 14.33 -13.93
N LEU A 202 -7.99 13.71 -15.04
CA LEU A 202 -6.89 12.74 -15.09
C LEU A 202 -5.53 13.41 -14.90
N LEU A 203 -5.34 14.61 -15.43
CA LEU A 203 -4.12 15.38 -15.25
C LEU A 203 -3.96 15.83 -13.79
N GLU A 204 -5.02 16.36 -13.18
CA GLU A 204 -5.03 16.67 -11.74
C GLU A 204 -4.77 15.41 -10.90
N ALA A 205 -5.41 14.30 -11.27
CA ALA A 205 -5.20 13.01 -10.63
C ALA A 205 -3.74 12.55 -10.72
N SER A 206 -3.06 12.80 -11.84
CA SER A 206 -1.64 12.45 -12.00
C SER A 206 -0.73 13.21 -11.03
N VAL A 207 -1.00 14.49 -10.81
CA VAL A 207 -0.24 15.33 -9.86
C VAL A 207 -0.47 14.83 -8.44
N GLN A 208 -1.73 14.54 -8.08
CA GLN A 208 -2.07 14.04 -6.76
C GLN A 208 -1.50 12.64 -6.50
N PHE A 209 -1.57 11.75 -7.49
CA PHE A 209 -0.94 10.43 -7.43
C PHE A 209 0.57 10.55 -7.23
N ALA A 210 1.24 11.48 -7.92
CA ALA A 210 2.68 11.69 -7.76
C ALA A 210 3.06 12.13 -6.34
N LYS A 211 2.32 13.05 -5.73
CA LYS A 211 2.51 13.46 -4.33
C LYS A 211 2.35 12.27 -3.38
N LEU A 212 1.24 11.55 -3.49
CA LEU A 212 0.96 10.36 -2.68
C LEU A 212 2.04 9.29 -2.86
N SER A 213 2.39 8.97 -4.11
CA SER A 213 3.41 7.97 -4.40
C SER A 213 4.78 8.39 -3.89
N HIS A 214 5.13 9.67 -3.91
CA HIS A 214 6.39 10.14 -3.34
C HIS A 214 6.40 9.95 -1.83
N PHE A 215 5.31 10.36 -1.16
CA PHE A 215 5.15 10.22 0.28
C PHE A 215 5.24 8.76 0.74
N TYR A 216 4.35 7.91 0.22
CA TYR A 216 4.24 6.52 0.67
C TYR A 216 5.45 5.65 0.30
N LYS A 217 6.20 6.00 -0.75
CA LYS A 217 7.40 5.23 -1.12
C LYS A 217 8.68 5.74 -0.45
N ASN A 218 8.77 7.04 -0.17
CA ASN A 218 10.05 7.64 0.22
C ASN A 218 10.05 8.36 1.57
N GLN A 219 8.89 8.78 2.10
CA GLN A 219 8.82 9.65 3.27
C GLN A 219 8.08 9.04 4.47
N MET A 220 7.53 7.83 4.34
CA MET A 220 6.82 7.16 5.43
C MET A 220 7.64 7.08 6.72
N TYR A 221 8.94 6.81 6.63
CA TYR A 221 9.78 6.69 7.81
C TYR A 221 9.89 8.01 8.60
N ILE A 222 9.92 9.16 7.90
CA ILE A 222 9.94 10.49 8.52
C ILE A 222 8.62 10.73 9.26
N TRP A 223 7.51 10.35 8.63
CA TRP A 223 6.18 10.45 9.22
C TRP A 223 6.00 9.53 10.43
N SER A 224 6.51 8.30 10.37
CA SER A 224 6.52 7.40 11.53
C SER A 224 7.33 7.99 12.69
N SER A 225 8.49 8.59 12.41
CA SER A 225 9.28 9.31 13.43
C SER A 225 8.53 10.50 14.04
N LEU A 226 7.69 11.19 13.26
CA LEU A 226 6.82 12.26 13.78
C LEU A 226 5.82 11.73 14.81
N ILE A 227 5.10 10.66 14.46
CA ILE A 227 4.12 10.04 15.36
C ILE A 227 4.81 9.59 16.66
N GLU A 228 5.91 8.85 16.54
CA GLU A 228 6.68 8.37 17.68
C GLU A 228 7.21 9.51 18.56
N ALA A 229 7.70 10.60 17.95
CA ALA A 229 8.21 11.76 18.69
C ALA A 229 7.09 12.48 19.45
N VAL A 230 5.93 12.67 18.83
CA VAL A 230 4.79 13.33 19.47
C VAL A 230 4.26 12.50 20.65
N GLU A 231 4.17 11.18 20.51
CA GLU A 231 3.83 10.28 21.62
C GLU A 231 4.87 10.34 22.73
N MET A 232 6.16 10.37 22.37
CA MET A 232 7.26 10.49 23.34
C MET A 232 7.19 11.79 24.16
N PHE A 233 6.80 12.90 23.53
CA PHE A 233 6.76 14.21 24.19
C PHE A 233 5.49 14.47 24.99
N GLU A 234 4.44 13.66 24.80
CA GLU A 234 3.14 13.85 25.46
C GLU A 234 3.22 13.97 27.00
N PRO A 235 3.95 13.10 27.73
CA PRO A 235 3.99 13.17 29.20
C PRO A 235 4.61 14.46 29.75
N ASP A 236 5.41 15.14 28.93
CA ASP A 236 6.21 16.31 29.29
C ASP A 236 5.74 17.60 28.61
N GLN A 237 4.62 17.55 27.90
CA GLN A 237 4.11 18.64 27.07
C GLN A 237 3.99 19.98 27.82
N GLU A 238 3.47 19.98 29.05
CA GLU A 238 3.29 21.19 29.85
C GLU A 238 4.62 21.80 30.32
N THR A 239 5.66 20.98 30.47
CA THR A 239 7.01 21.48 30.82
C THR A 239 7.71 21.98 29.56
N LEU A 240 7.59 21.27 28.43
CA LEU A 240 8.11 21.68 27.13
C LEU A 240 7.54 23.04 26.69
N LYS A 241 6.26 23.30 26.94
CA LYS A 241 5.60 24.58 26.61
C LYS A 241 6.17 25.80 27.34
N LYS A 242 6.99 25.60 28.39
CA LYS A 242 7.67 26.70 29.11
C LYS A 242 8.87 27.25 28.36
N ASP A 243 9.48 26.42 27.50
CA ASP A 243 10.53 26.83 26.59
C ASP A 243 9.89 27.33 25.28
N SER A 244 10.25 28.53 24.83
CA SER A 244 9.62 29.15 23.66
C SER A 244 9.91 28.41 22.36
N ASP A 245 11.12 27.86 22.23
CA ASP A 245 11.57 27.25 20.99
C ASP A 245 10.98 25.84 20.86
N ALA A 246 11.00 25.06 21.96
CA ALA A 246 10.32 23.77 22.02
C ALA A 246 8.81 23.91 21.83
N LYS A 247 8.18 24.94 22.40
CA LYS A 247 6.75 25.21 22.21
C LYS A 247 6.41 25.45 20.74
N ASN A 248 7.15 26.34 20.08
CA ASN A 248 6.92 26.68 18.67
C ASN A 248 7.16 25.48 17.75
N ALA A 249 8.23 24.72 17.99
CA ALA A 249 8.54 23.53 17.21
C ALA A 249 7.45 22.45 17.40
N LEU A 250 7.01 22.21 18.63
CA LEU A 250 5.95 21.25 18.94
C LEU A 250 4.60 21.67 18.32
N GLN A 251 4.27 22.96 18.34
CA GLN A 251 3.07 23.47 17.66
C GLN A 251 3.14 23.21 16.15
N ARG A 252 4.27 23.50 15.52
CA ARG A 252 4.47 23.26 14.08
C ARG A 252 4.34 21.76 13.74
N LEU A 253 4.86 20.87 14.58
CA LEU A 253 4.68 19.42 14.41
C LEU A 253 3.20 19.02 14.41
N TYR A 254 2.39 19.54 15.34
CA TYR A 254 0.96 19.26 15.36
C TYR A 254 0.22 19.84 14.14
N GLU A 255 0.58 21.04 13.69
CA GLU A 255 0.02 21.65 12.49
C GLU A 255 0.28 20.80 11.24
N ILE A 256 1.50 20.23 11.14
CA ILE A 256 1.85 19.30 10.06
C ILE A 256 0.99 18.02 10.15
N MET A 257 0.83 17.44 11.34
CA MET A 257 0.05 16.20 11.52
C MET A 257 -1.41 16.33 11.11
N ILE A 258 -2.04 17.47 11.34
CA ILE A 258 -3.47 17.70 11.03
C ILE A 258 -3.70 18.25 9.62
N SER A 259 -2.64 18.62 8.89
CA SER A 259 -2.76 19.17 7.55
C SER A 259 -3.27 18.10 6.57
N PRO A 260 -4.27 18.40 5.73
CA PRO A 260 -4.77 17.45 4.73
C PRO A 260 -3.74 17.17 3.62
N GLU A 261 -2.87 18.15 3.31
CA GLU A 261 -1.76 18.01 2.36
C GLU A 261 -0.44 18.44 3.03
N PRO A 262 0.19 17.59 3.86
CA PRO A 262 1.40 17.95 4.60
C PRO A 262 2.69 17.84 3.77
N TYR A 263 2.61 17.42 2.50
CA TYR A 263 3.74 16.93 1.71
C TYR A 263 4.92 17.90 1.59
N ASP A 264 4.64 19.19 1.49
CA ASP A 264 5.69 20.22 1.36
C ASP A 264 6.42 20.50 2.68
N ALA A 265 5.82 20.16 3.82
CA ALA A 265 6.38 20.41 5.15
C ALA A 265 7.12 19.19 5.75
N ILE A 266 7.16 18.07 5.02
CA ILE A 266 7.74 16.82 5.54
C ILE A 266 9.24 16.96 5.83
N ASP A 267 9.96 17.70 5.00
CA ASP A 267 11.41 17.88 5.17
C ASP A 267 11.74 18.72 6.43
N GLU A 268 10.78 19.51 6.94
CA GLU A 268 10.94 20.28 8.19
C GLU A 268 10.89 19.38 9.43
N ILE A 269 10.19 18.24 9.36
CA ILE A 269 9.84 17.39 10.51
C ILE A 269 11.08 17.00 11.32
N SER A 270 12.13 16.51 10.67
CA SER A 270 13.32 16.01 11.38
C SER A 270 14.02 17.10 12.19
N GLY A 271 14.06 18.33 11.67
CA GLY A 271 14.63 19.48 12.38
C GLY A 271 13.78 19.92 13.58
N LEU A 272 12.45 19.89 13.42
CA LEU A 272 11.51 20.20 14.48
C LEU A 272 11.56 19.17 15.62
N ILE A 273 11.59 17.87 15.28
CA ILE A 273 11.77 16.79 16.27
C ILE A 273 13.08 16.98 17.04
N ALA A 274 14.18 17.25 16.35
CA ALA A 274 15.48 17.44 17.01
C ALA A 274 15.46 18.63 17.99
N SER A 275 14.78 19.72 17.62
CA SER A 275 14.65 20.91 18.46
C SER A 275 13.88 20.63 19.75
N VAL A 276 12.72 19.95 19.65
CA VAL A 276 11.94 19.55 20.84
C VAL A 276 12.69 18.52 21.68
N LYS A 277 13.35 17.56 21.02
CA LYS A 277 14.10 16.49 21.69
C LYS A 277 15.25 17.03 22.54
N ALA A 278 15.98 18.04 22.06
CA ALA A 278 17.06 18.65 22.83
C ALA A 278 16.58 19.20 24.19
N VAL A 279 15.41 19.85 24.23
CA VAL A 279 14.81 20.36 25.47
C VAL A 279 14.21 19.22 26.30
N HIS A 280 13.57 18.25 25.65
CA HIS A 280 13.00 17.08 26.30
C HIS A 280 14.06 16.25 27.06
N ASP A 281 15.21 16.00 26.44
CA ASP A 281 16.28 15.20 27.04
C ASP A 281 16.82 15.87 28.32
N VAL A 282 16.91 17.21 28.34
CA VAL A 282 17.25 17.99 29.54
C VAL A 282 16.19 17.84 30.64
N ILE A 283 14.90 17.86 30.29
CA ILE A 283 13.81 17.65 31.25
C ILE A 283 13.89 16.25 31.87
N VAL A 284 14.10 15.23 31.04
CA VAL A 284 14.23 13.83 31.49
C VAL A 284 15.46 13.66 32.40
N GLU A 285 16.58 14.29 32.08
CA GLU A 285 17.77 14.28 32.92
C GLU A 285 17.49 14.93 34.28
N HIS A 286 16.88 16.11 34.31
CA HIS A 286 16.50 16.77 35.56
C HIS A 286 15.54 15.95 36.42
N LYS A 287 14.54 15.31 35.82
CA LYS A 287 13.61 14.40 36.52
C LYS A 287 14.35 13.19 37.08
N THR A 288 15.26 12.61 36.31
CA THR A 288 16.07 11.46 36.74
C THR A 288 16.98 11.83 37.91
N ASP A 289 17.62 13.00 37.86
CA ASP A 289 18.46 13.53 38.93
C ASP A 289 17.67 13.85 40.21
N ALA A 290 16.46 14.40 40.07
CA ALA A 290 15.57 14.65 41.19
C ALA A 290 15.14 13.32 41.85
N ALA A 291 14.75 12.33 41.05
CA ALA A 291 14.36 11.00 41.54
C ALA A 291 15.54 10.32 42.26
N ARG A 292 16.75 10.43 41.70
CA ARG A 292 17.98 9.88 42.30
C ARG A 292 18.26 10.50 43.67
N ARG A 293 18.19 11.84 43.77
CA ARG A 293 18.39 12.56 45.03
C ARG A 293 17.37 12.13 46.08
N ALA A 294 16.08 12.13 45.72
CA ALA A 294 15.01 11.71 46.64
C ALA A 294 15.20 10.26 47.14
N ALA A 295 15.55 9.33 46.25
CA ALA A 295 15.80 7.93 46.60
C ALA A 295 17.02 7.77 47.51
N ILE A 296 18.11 8.49 47.24
CA ILE A 296 19.31 8.49 48.10
C ILE A 296 18.97 9.07 49.48
N ASP A 297 18.28 10.20 49.55
CA ASP A 297 17.91 10.83 50.82
C ASP A 297 17.08 9.90 51.69
N GLU A 298 16.12 9.19 51.10
CA GLU A 298 15.29 8.23 51.82
C GLU A 298 16.09 7.01 52.30
N LEU A 299 16.98 6.48 51.45
CA LEU A 299 17.87 5.39 51.84
C LEU A 299 18.87 5.83 52.93
N GLU A 300 19.34 7.07 52.90
CA GLU A 300 20.20 7.60 53.97
C GLU A 300 19.47 7.72 55.30
N LYS A 301 18.18 8.06 55.30
CA LYS A 301 17.36 8.01 56.53
C LYS A 301 17.28 6.58 57.06
N LYS A 302 17.02 5.59 56.21
CA LYS A 302 16.99 4.17 56.60
C LYS A 302 18.35 3.69 57.14
N ILE A 303 19.45 4.02 56.48
CA ILE A 303 20.80 3.71 56.95
C ILE A 303 21.06 4.34 58.32
N LYS A 304 20.69 5.62 58.52
CA LYS A 304 20.80 6.30 59.81
C LYS A 304 19.96 5.61 60.89
N GLN A 305 18.72 5.24 60.59
CA GLN A 305 17.85 4.49 61.51
C GLN A 305 18.46 3.14 61.90
N MET A 306 18.91 2.36 60.92
CA MET A 306 19.57 1.07 61.15
C MET A 306 20.82 1.23 62.02
N THR A 307 21.62 2.25 61.74
CA THR A 307 22.83 2.57 62.52
C THR A 307 22.48 2.85 63.98
N LEU A 308 21.43 3.64 64.25
CA LEU A 308 20.96 3.91 65.62
C LEU A 308 20.48 2.65 66.34
N VAL A 309 19.79 1.73 65.65
CA VAL A 309 19.34 0.45 66.24
C VAL A 309 20.55 -0.42 66.59
N LEU A 310 21.51 -0.54 65.66
CA LEU A 310 22.75 -1.29 65.85
C LEU A 310 23.58 -0.76 67.04
N ASP A 311 23.68 0.57 67.17
CA ASP A 311 24.40 1.22 68.26
C ASP A 311 23.70 0.98 69.61
N ARG A 312 22.36 1.08 69.67
CA ARG A 312 21.59 0.77 70.88
C ARG A 312 21.73 -0.67 71.33
N LYS A 313 21.83 -1.62 70.40
CA LYS A 313 22.03 -3.05 70.68
C LYS A 313 23.51 -3.43 70.92
N ASN A 314 24.45 -2.48 70.88
CA ASN A 314 25.90 -2.74 70.95
C ASN A 314 26.35 -3.86 69.96
N ALA A 315 25.83 -3.82 68.74
CA ALA A 315 26.07 -4.86 67.74
C ALA A 315 27.56 -5.00 67.39
N SER A 316 28.01 -6.23 67.12
CA SER A 316 29.39 -6.51 66.70
C SER A 316 29.71 -5.90 65.33
N SER A 317 31.00 -5.72 65.03
CA SER A 317 31.46 -5.24 63.72
C SER A 317 30.91 -6.08 62.55
N ASP A 318 30.83 -7.38 62.74
CA ASP A 318 30.35 -8.32 61.72
C ASP A 318 28.86 -8.17 61.47
N LEU A 319 28.05 -8.03 62.52
CA LEU A 319 26.61 -7.82 62.39
C LEU A 319 26.30 -6.44 61.77
N ARG A 320 27.05 -5.41 62.16
CA ARG A 320 26.96 -4.06 61.60
C ARG A 320 27.27 -4.06 60.11
N ASN A 321 28.31 -4.79 59.69
CA ASN A 321 28.68 -4.91 58.29
C ASN A 321 27.62 -5.70 57.50
N LYS A 322 27.11 -6.83 58.03
CA LYS A 322 26.04 -7.61 57.39
C LYS A 322 24.77 -6.79 57.17
N ALA A 323 24.36 -5.97 58.14
CA ALA A 323 23.16 -5.14 58.05
C ALA A 323 23.33 -3.91 57.13
N LEU A 324 24.49 -3.26 57.13
CA LEU A 324 24.66 -1.97 56.42
C LEU A 324 25.24 -2.11 55.00
N LEU A 325 26.04 -3.14 54.71
CA LEU A 325 26.69 -3.29 53.41
C LEU A 325 25.71 -3.40 52.22
N PRO A 326 24.58 -4.16 52.31
CA PRO A 326 23.59 -4.21 51.23
C PRO A 326 22.97 -2.83 50.95
N LEU A 327 22.57 -2.11 52.00
CA LEU A 327 21.99 -0.77 51.89
C LEU A 327 22.98 0.24 51.29
N GLN A 328 24.25 0.21 51.71
CA GLN A 328 25.29 1.07 51.14
C GLN A 328 25.58 0.74 49.68
N THR A 329 25.49 -0.54 49.29
CA THR A 329 25.67 -0.97 47.91
C THR A 329 24.53 -0.49 47.04
N LEU A 330 23.28 -0.61 47.50
CA LEU A 330 22.10 -0.07 46.81
C LEU A 330 22.18 1.44 46.65
N ARG A 331 22.71 2.18 47.64
CA ARG A 331 22.95 3.62 47.51
C ARG A 331 23.87 3.95 46.34
N ARG A 332 24.99 3.21 46.20
CA ARG A 332 25.92 3.40 45.06
C ARG A 332 25.26 3.04 43.73
N ASN A 333 24.41 2.02 43.71
CA ASN A 333 23.71 1.60 42.51
C ASN A 333 22.67 2.65 42.07
N ILE A 334 21.89 3.21 42.99
CA ILE A 334 20.99 4.35 42.73
C ILE A 334 21.80 5.53 42.18
N GLN A 335 22.97 5.82 42.77
CA GLN A 335 23.81 6.93 42.32
C GLN A 335 24.26 6.79 40.86
N LYS A 336 24.45 5.56 40.37
CA LYS A 336 24.87 5.26 39.00
C LYS A 336 23.71 4.93 38.05
N ALA A 337 22.48 4.91 38.54
CA ALA A 337 21.32 4.52 37.73
C ALA A 337 21.07 5.56 36.62
N SER A 338 20.91 5.06 35.39
CA SER A 338 20.75 5.86 34.18
C SER A 338 19.31 6.25 33.86
N ASN A 339 18.31 5.64 34.52
CA ASN A 339 16.90 5.95 34.31
C ASN A 339 16.07 5.76 35.60
N ILE A 340 14.87 6.33 35.59
CA ILE A 340 13.94 6.33 36.73
C ILE A 340 13.47 4.91 37.10
N SER A 341 13.32 4.01 36.12
CA SER A 341 12.90 2.62 36.39
C SER A 341 13.91 1.88 37.27
N PHE A 342 15.21 1.98 36.98
CA PHE A 342 16.25 1.39 37.82
C PHE A 342 16.30 2.04 39.20
N ILE A 343 16.14 3.36 39.28
CA ILE A 343 16.05 4.07 40.57
C ILE A 343 14.90 3.50 41.40
N HIS A 344 13.73 3.31 40.81
CA HIS A 344 12.56 2.75 41.49
C HIS A 344 12.80 1.30 41.95
N GLN A 345 13.36 0.45 41.08
CA GLN A 345 13.71 -0.92 41.43
C GLN A 345 14.69 -1.00 42.60
N TYR A 346 15.77 -0.22 42.58
CA TYR A 346 16.73 -0.20 43.68
C TYR A 346 16.13 0.37 44.96
N SER A 347 15.21 1.33 44.86
CA SER A 347 14.49 1.86 46.01
C SER A 347 13.62 0.79 46.66
N GLN A 348 12.92 -0.03 45.86
CA GLN A 348 12.13 -1.15 46.38
C GLN A 348 13.02 -2.20 47.05
N ASN A 349 14.14 -2.55 46.42
CA ASN A 349 15.11 -3.49 47.01
C ASN A 349 15.67 -2.94 48.33
N ALA A 350 15.88 -1.63 48.43
CA ALA A 350 16.38 -1.00 49.65
C ALA A 350 15.37 -1.07 50.81
N VAL A 351 14.07 -1.09 50.52
CA VAL A 351 13.03 -1.35 51.54
C VAL A 351 13.16 -2.79 52.04
N ASN A 352 13.22 -3.77 51.14
CA ASN A 352 13.31 -5.18 51.51
C ASN A 352 14.60 -5.49 52.30
N GLU A 353 15.75 -4.98 51.86
CA GLU A 353 17.04 -5.18 52.55
C GLU A 353 17.05 -4.53 53.94
N PHE A 354 16.32 -3.42 54.11
CA PHE A 354 16.18 -2.78 55.42
C PHE A 354 15.35 -3.64 56.38
N GLU A 355 14.28 -4.26 55.90
CA GLU A 355 13.45 -5.20 56.69
C GLU A 355 14.25 -6.44 57.08
N LEU A 356 14.96 -7.06 56.13
CA LEU A 356 15.85 -8.20 56.41
C LEU A 356 16.92 -7.85 57.45
N ALA A 357 17.48 -6.63 57.38
CA ALA A 357 18.44 -6.17 58.36
C ALA A 357 17.83 -5.96 59.75
N LEU A 358 16.53 -5.62 59.86
CA LEU A 358 15.82 -5.57 61.14
C LEU A 358 15.59 -6.98 61.69
N ASP A 359 15.16 -7.92 60.85
CA ASP A 359 14.95 -9.32 61.24
C ASP A 359 16.25 -9.96 61.77
N LEU A 360 17.40 -9.66 61.14
CA LEU A 360 18.72 -10.09 61.60
C LEU A 360 19.09 -9.59 63.00
N LEU A 361 18.45 -8.53 63.48
CA LEU A 361 18.69 -7.98 64.81
C LEU A 361 17.74 -8.56 65.86
N ASP A 362 16.63 -9.16 65.43
CA ASP A 362 15.62 -9.75 66.29
C ASP A 362 15.75 -11.29 66.39
N ALA A 363 16.60 -11.88 65.54
CA ALA A 363 17.12 -13.25 65.64
C ALA A 363 18.32 -13.35 66.59
#